data_AF-I4B097-F1
#
_entry.id   AF-I4B097-F1
#
_cell.length_a   1.000
_cell.length_b   1.000
_cell.length_c   1.000
_cell.angle_alpha   90.00
_cell.angle_beta   90.00
_cell.angle_gamma   90.00
#
_symmetry.space_group_name_H-M   'P 1'
#
loop_
_entity.id
_entity.type
_entity.pdbx_description
1 polymer ?
#
loop_
_entity_poly.entity_id
_entity_poly.type
_entity_poly.pdbx_seq_one_letter_code
_entity_poly.pdbx_strand_id
1 'polypeptide(L)'
;MSDKVKTITYQANSGNPSVLSTHKEYLLFRDMTWLTVLTAILTAIALLSLNIKLKIIFQYISACSILYLCSSTIGRLAGNRFVRTVMAVSSASVEIPQLVIPTK
;
A
#
# COMPACT_ATOMS: atom_id res chain seq x y z
N MET A 1 8.18 9.18 13.23
CA MET A 1 7.08 9.78 14.03
C MET A 1 5.71 9.65 13.33
N SER A 2 5.64 9.72 11.99
CA SER A 2 4.39 9.59 11.19
C SER A 2 3.69 8.21 11.29
N ASP A 3 4.44 7.11 11.39
CA ASP A 3 3.83 5.76 11.43
C ASP A 3 3.04 5.47 12.70
N LYS A 4 3.48 5.99 13.86
CA LYS A 4 2.76 5.79 15.13
C LYS A 4 1.39 6.47 15.13
N VAL A 5 1.28 7.63 14.48
CA VAL A 5 0.01 8.37 14.38
C VAL A 5 -0.99 7.62 13.49
N LYS A 6 -0.53 7.00 12.39
CA LYS A 6 -1.36 6.13 11.54
C LYS A 6 -1.90 4.91 12.27
N THR A 7 -1.10 4.30 13.15
CA THR A 7 -1.51 3.07 13.84
C THR A 7 -2.59 3.34 14.89
N ILE A 8 -2.48 4.46 15.62
CA ILE A 8 -3.43 4.86 16.65
C ILE A 8 -4.78 5.26 16.03
N THR A 9 -4.78 6.01 14.93
CA THR A 9 -6.01 6.42 14.21
C THR A 9 -6.68 5.26 13.48
N TYR A 10 -5.93 4.27 13.00
CA TYR A 10 -6.50 3.03 12.47
C TYR A 10 -7.23 2.22 13.54
N GLN A 11 -6.65 2.05 14.73
CA GLN A 11 -7.29 1.30 15.83
C GLN A 11 -8.60 1.94 16.30
N ALA A 12 -8.70 3.27 16.27
CA ALA A 12 -9.93 3.97 16.63
C ALA A 12 -11.06 3.79 15.60
N ASN A 13 -10.73 3.53 14.32
CA ASN A 13 -11.68 3.47 13.21
C ASN A 13 -11.71 2.10 12.50
N SER A 14 -11.12 1.06 13.11
CA SER A 14 -10.95 -0.27 12.51
C SER A 14 -12.27 -1.00 12.26
N GLY A 15 -13.36 -0.57 12.90
CA GLY A 15 -14.71 -1.07 12.66
C GLY A 15 -15.34 -0.60 11.36
N ASN A 16 -14.76 0.40 10.67
CA ASN A 16 -15.33 0.93 9.43
C ASN A 16 -14.82 0.12 8.21
N PRO A 17 -15.71 -0.51 7.41
CA PRO A 17 -15.32 -1.38 6.30
C PRO A 17 -14.47 -0.65 5.24
N SER A 18 -14.70 0.66 5.04
CA SER A 18 -13.95 1.48 4.08
C SER A 18 -12.49 1.72 4.48
N VAL A 19 -12.21 1.78 5.78
CA VAL A 19 -10.83 1.93 6.31
C VAL A 19 -10.09 0.59 6.18
N LEU A 20 -10.78 -0.52 6.44
CA LEU A 20 -10.21 -1.86 6.40
C LEU A 20 -9.88 -2.32 4.97
N SER A 21 -10.73 -2.03 3.99
CA SER A 21 -10.45 -2.34 2.57
C SER A 21 -9.22 -1.58 2.06
N THR A 22 -9.16 -0.28 2.31
CA THR A 22 -8.05 0.58 1.86
C THR A 22 -6.73 0.21 2.57
N HIS A 23 -6.79 -0.27 3.82
CA HIS A 23 -5.63 -0.80 4.54
C HIS A 23 -5.09 -2.09 3.89
N LYS A 24 -5.99 -3.03 3.57
CA LYS A 24 -5.64 -4.28 2.89
C LYS A 24 -5.02 -4.04 1.51
N GLU A 25 -5.58 -3.11 0.73
CA GLU A 25 -5.01 -2.71 -0.56
C GLU A 25 -3.58 -2.18 -0.40
N TYR A 26 -3.35 -1.28 0.56
CA TYR A 26 -2.01 -0.76 0.84
C TYR A 26 -1.02 -1.88 1.20
N LEU A 27 -1.40 -2.80 2.09
CA LEU A 27 -0.57 -3.96 2.46
C LEU A 27 -0.27 -4.85 1.24
N LEU A 28 -1.27 -5.12 0.41
CA LEU A 28 -1.14 -5.95 -0.78
C LEU A 28 -0.16 -5.34 -1.79
N PHE A 29 -0.23 -4.04 -2.06
CA PHE A 29 0.70 -3.38 -2.97
C PHE A 29 2.12 -3.31 -2.42
N ARG A 30 2.27 -3.12 -1.10
CA ARG A 30 3.58 -3.17 -0.45
C ARG A 30 4.21 -4.56 -0.59
N ASP A 31 3.44 -5.60 -0.32
CA ASP A 31 3.92 -6.98 -0.37
C ASP A 31 4.23 -7.40 -1.83
N MET A 32 3.41 -6.98 -2.81
CA MET A 32 3.69 -7.16 -4.24
C MET A 32 4.99 -6.48 -4.69
N THR A 33 5.32 -5.31 -4.14
CA THR A 33 6.57 -4.60 -4.45
C THR A 33 7.78 -5.38 -3.91
N TRP A 34 7.65 -6.02 -2.75
CA TRP A 34 8.70 -6.87 -2.19
C TRP A 34 8.86 -8.18 -2.96
N LEU A 35 7.74 -8.76 -3.38
CA LEU A 35 7.69 -10.01 -4.13
C LEU A 35 8.31 -9.85 -5.53
N THR A 36 8.10 -8.70 -6.18
CA THR A 36 8.75 -8.38 -7.47
C THR A 36 10.28 -8.24 -7.34
N VAL A 37 10.79 -7.65 -6.25
CA VAL A 37 12.24 -7.59 -6.00
C VAL A 37 12.82 -8.99 -5.77
N LEU A 38 12.17 -9.78 -4.92
CA LEU A 38 12.63 -11.12 -4.58
C LEU A 38 12.61 -12.05 -5.80
N THR A 39 11.56 -11.99 -6.61
CA THR A 39 11.47 -12.77 -7.85
C THR A 39 12.50 -12.33 -8.88
N ALA A 40 12.78 -11.03 -9.01
CA ALA A 40 13.81 -10.51 -9.91
C ALA A 40 15.22 -11.02 -9.55
N ILE A 41 15.54 -11.11 -8.24
CA ILE A 41 16.83 -11.63 -7.78
C ILE A 41 16.95 -13.13 -8.07
N LEU A 42 15.93 -13.93 -7.71
CA LEU A 42 15.94 -15.38 -7.90
C LEU A 42 16.07 -15.78 -9.37
N THR A 43 15.31 -15.12 -10.23
CA THR A 43 15.35 -15.35 -11.69
C THR A 43 16.66 -14.87 -12.31
N ALA A 44 17.24 -13.75 -11.86
CA ALA A 44 18.56 -13.33 -12.31
C ALA A 44 19.64 -14.37 -11.98
N ILE A 45 19.61 -14.94 -10.78
CA ILE A 45 20.50 -16.04 -10.37
C ILE A 45 20.26 -17.28 -11.25
N ALA A 46 19.00 -17.66 -11.49
CA ALA A 46 18.67 -18.81 -12.33
C ALA A 46 19.16 -18.64 -13.78
N LEU A 47 19.02 -17.43 -14.36
CA LEU A 47 19.49 -17.12 -15.71
C LEU A 47 21.02 -17.16 -15.82
N LEU A 48 21.74 -16.72 -14.78
CA LEU A 48 23.20 -16.84 -14.71
C LEU A 48 23.63 -18.31 -14.64
N SER A 49 22.97 -19.13 -13.82
CA SER A 49 23.26 -20.56 -13.70
C SER A 49 23.04 -21.33 -15.01
N LEU A 50 22.11 -20.86 -15.86
CA LEU A 50 21.80 -21.45 -17.16
C LEU A 50 22.73 -20.95 -18.30
N ASN A 51 23.73 -20.12 -18.01
CA ASN A 51 24.64 -19.51 -19.00
C ASN A 51 23.89 -18.82 -20.16
N ILE A 52 22.74 -18.22 -19.87
CA ILE A 52 21.96 -17.52 -20.90
C ILE A 52 22.69 -16.26 -21.36
N LYS A 53 22.54 -15.93 -22.65
CA LYS A 53 23.14 -14.74 -23.27
C LYS A 53 22.86 -13.48 -22.43
N LEU A 54 23.91 -12.70 -22.15
CA LEU A 54 23.85 -11.46 -21.38
C LEU A 54 22.78 -10.46 -21.86
N LYS A 55 22.47 -10.44 -23.16
CA LYS A 55 21.41 -9.59 -23.74
C LYS A 55 20.03 -9.87 -23.13
N ILE A 56 19.70 -11.13 -22.88
CA ILE A 56 18.40 -11.54 -22.32
C ILE A 56 18.33 -11.14 -20.84
N ILE A 57 19.44 -11.30 -20.10
CA ILE A 57 19.54 -10.87 -18.71
C ILE A 57 19.33 -9.36 -18.59
N PHE A 58 19.93 -8.58 -19.50
CA PHE A 58 19.77 -7.11 -19.49
C PHE A 58 18.32 -6.67 -19.80
N GLN A 59 17.66 -7.32 -20.77
CA GLN A 59 16.24 -7.09 -21.05
C GLN A 59 15.35 -7.46 -19.87
N TYR A 60 15.66 -8.56 -19.18
CA TYR A 60 14.95 -8.99 -17.99
C TYR A 60 15.05 -7.99 -16.84
N ILE A 61 16.28 -7.53 -16.51
CA ILE A 61 16.50 -6.51 -15.48
C ILE A 61 15.77 -5.21 -15.81
N SER A 62 15.75 -4.80 -17.08
CA SER A 62 15.00 -3.63 -17.54
C SER A 62 13.50 -3.79 -17.30
N ALA A 63 12.91 -4.94 -17.67
CA ALA A 63 11.50 -5.23 -17.44
C ALA A 63 11.15 -5.24 -15.94
N CYS A 64 11.98 -5.87 -15.10
CA CYS A 64 11.81 -5.88 -13.65
C CYS A 64 11.90 -4.47 -13.05
N SER A 65 12.79 -3.61 -13.57
CA SER A 65 12.91 -2.22 -13.12
C SER A 65 11.64 -1.42 -13.41
N ILE A 66 11.05 -1.60 -14.59
CA ILE A 66 9.77 -0.98 -14.95
C ILE A 66 8.64 -1.46 -14.04
N LEU A 67 8.54 -2.78 -13.82
CA LEU A 67 7.54 -3.35 -12.93
C LEU A 67 7.67 -2.81 -11.50
N TYR A 68 8.89 -2.73 -10.98
CA TYR A 68 9.16 -2.18 -9.66
C TYR A 68 8.70 -0.71 -9.54
N LEU A 69 9.00 0.13 -10.54
CA LEU A 69 8.57 1.53 -10.55
C LEU A 69 7.03 1.65 -10.59
N CYS A 70 6.37 0.85 -11.43
CA CYS A 70 4.90 0.78 -11.48
C CYS A 70 4.30 0.34 -10.13
N SER A 71 4.79 -0.74 -9.53
CA SER A 71 4.30 -1.21 -8.23
C SER A 71 4.54 -0.19 -7.11
N SER A 72 5.71 0.44 -7.08
CA SER A 72 6.07 1.46 -6.08
C SER A 72 5.17 2.70 -6.18
N THR A 73 4.90 3.18 -7.39
CA THR A 73 4.00 4.33 -7.61
C THR A 73 2.55 4.01 -7.21
N ILE A 74 2.05 2.83 -7.56
CA ILE A 74 0.72 2.37 -7.15
C ILE A 74 0.64 2.23 -5.63
N GLY A 75 1.66 1.65 -4.98
CA GLY A 75 1.73 1.53 -3.53
C GLY A 75 1.70 2.88 -2.81
N ARG A 76 2.40 3.89 -3.35
CA ARG A 76 2.33 5.27 -2.84
C ARG A 76 0.92 5.86 -2.98
N LEU A 77 0.27 5.64 -4.13
CA LEU A 77 -1.10 6.11 -4.36
C LEU A 77 -2.11 5.45 -3.41
N ALA A 78 -2.03 4.13 -3.24
CA ALA A 78 -2.85 3.37 -2.30
C ALA A 78 -2.62 3.83 -0.84
N GLY A 79 -1.36 4.07 -0.47
CA GLY A 79 -1.01 4.61 0.84
C GLY A 79 -1.62 5.99 1.10
N ASN A 80 -1.60 6.89 0.10
CA ASN A 80 -2.22 8.20 0.19
C ASN A 80 -3.75 8.11 0.29
N ARG A 81 -4.37 7.20 -0.47
CA ARG A 81 -5.81 6.93 -0.35
C ARG A 81 -6.16 6.44 1.04
N PHE A 82 -5.38 5.51 1.61
CA PHE A 82 -5.58 5.04 2.98
C PHE A 82 -5.57 6.19 4.00
N VAL A 83 -4.58 7.09 3.93
CA VAL A 83 -4.51 8.23 4.85
C VAL A 83 -5.72 9.14 4.70
N ARG A 84 -6.13 9.44 3.46
CA ARG A 84 -7.30 10.30 3.19
C ARG A 84 -8.59 9.68 3.72
N THR A 85 -8.79 8.37 3.52
CA THR A 85 -9.97 7.66 4.04
C THR A 85 -10.00 7.67 5.57
N VAL A 86 -8.86 7.41 6.23
CA VAL A 86 -8.78 7.48 7.70
C VAL A 86 -9.09 8.88 8.21
N MET A 87 -8.51 9.93 7.59
CA MET A 87 -8.78 11.32 8.00
C MET A 87 -10.24 11.72 7.78
N ALA A 88 -10.84 11.33 6.66
CA ALA A 88 -12.24 11.62 6.37
C ALA A 88 -13.17 10.97 7.41
N VAL A 89 -12.94 9.71 7.77
CA VAL A 89 -13.73 9.01 8.79
C VAL A 89 -13.55 9.63 10.17
N SER A 90 -12.31 9.99 10.55
CA SER A 90 -12.07 10.65 11.83
C SER A 90 -12.74 12.03 11.92
N SER A 91 -12.74 12.81 10.84
CA SER A 91 -13.39 14.14 10.84
C SER A 91 -14.91 14.04 10.85
N ALA A 92 -15.50 13.10 10.11
CA ALA A 92 -16.94 12.86 10.13
C ALA A 92 -17.45 12.45 11.53
N SER A 93 -16.63 11.76 12.31
CA SER A 93 -16.98 11.39 13.69
C SER A 93 -16.99 12.57 14.68
N VAL A 94 -16.42 13.74 14.31
CA VAL A 94 -16.38 14.95 15.15
C VAL A 94 -17.61 15.84 14.92
N GLU A 95 -18.30 15.69 13.78
CA GLU A 95 -19.42 16.55 13.36
C GLU A 95 -20.80 16.15 13.92
N ILE A 96 -20.88 15.43 15.05
CA ILE A 96 -22.16 15.25 15.75
C ILE A 96 -22.17 16.15 17.01
N PRO A 97 -22.41 17.47 16.90
CA PRO A 97 -23.01 18.18 18.00
C PRO A 97 -24.40 17.57 18.17
N GLN A 98 -24.57 16.84 19.27
CA GLN A 98 -25.86 16.33 19.72
C GLN A 98 -26.86 17.50 19.74
N LEU A 99 -27.72 17.57 18.72
CA LEU A 99 -28.98 18.30 18.79
C LEU A 99 -29.84 17.53 19.79
N VAL A 100 -29.55 17.76 21.08
CA VAL A 100 -30.46 17.44 22.18
C VAL A 100 -31.65 18.36 21.95
N ILE A 101 -32.66 17.85 21.25
CA ILE A 101 -33.96 18.47 21.17
C ILE A 101 -34.58 18.28 22.56
N PRO A 102 -34.75 19.34 23.39
CA PRO A 102 -35.44 19.18 24.65
C PRO A 102 -36.92 18.90 24.32
N THR A 103 -37.32 17.63 24.44
CA THR A 103 -38.73 17.26 24.49
C THR A 103 -39.32 17.84 25.77
N LYS A 104 -40.19 18.84 25.59
CA LYS A 104 -41.01 19.46 26.63
C LYS A 104 -42.18 18.55 26.99
#